data_AF-A0A445CIV4-F1
#
_entry.id   AF-A0A445CIV4-F1
#
_cell.length_a   1.000
_cell.length_b   1.000
_cell.length_c   1.000
_cell.angle_alpha   90.00
_cell.angle_beta   90.00
_cell.angle_gamma   90.00
#
_symmetry.space_group_name_H-M   'P 1'
#
loop_
_entity.id
_entity.type
_entity.pdbx_description
1 polymer ?
#
loop_
_entity_poly.entity_id
_entity_poly.type
_entity_poly.pdbx_seq_one_letter_code
_entity_poly.pdbx_strand_id
1 'polypeptide(L)' 'MKIIHSCFSTCFSVKEETKQEEEPNKEDESDGNFRVFTYRELASATRGFHPSHKIGEGGFGSVYKVI' A
#
# COMPACT_ATOMS: atom_id res chain seq x y z
N MET A 1 9.39 -11.48 -38.41
CA MET A 1 9.54 -10.98 -37.03
C MET A 1 8.25 -11.25 -36.26
N LYS A 2 8.29 -12.03 -35.17
CA LYS A 2 7.16 -12.16 -34.26
C LYS A 2 7.38 -11.14 -33.14
N ILE A 3 6.52 -10.13 -33.10
CA ILE A 3 6.49 -9.11 -32.04
C ILE A 3 6.08 -9.86 -30.77
N ILE A 4 7.01 -9.98 -29.82
CA ILE A 4 6.76 -10.56 -28.50
C ILE A 4 5.94 -9.58 -27.66
N HIS A 5 4.65 -9.49 -27.97
CA HIS A 5 3.66 -8.81 -27.13
C HIS A 5 3.02 -9.83 -26.18
N SER A 6 3.84 -10.42 -25.30
CA SER A 6 3.36 -11.37 -24.30
C SER A 6 4.35 -11.43 -23.14
N CYS A 7 4.20 -10.52 -22.20
CA CYS A 7 4.63 -10.78 -20.83
C CYS A 7 3.66 -10.12 -19.87
N PHE A 8 2.86 -10.98 -19.24
CA PHE A 8 2.24 -10.77 -17.93
C PHE A 8 1.04 -9.82 -17.84
N SER A 9 0.03 -10.07 -18.66
CA SER A 9 -1.34 -9.82 -18.22
C SER A 9 -1.73 -10.89 -17.19
N THR A 10 -2.40 -10.45 -16.10
CA THR A 10 -3.16 -11.20 -15.08
C THR A 10 -2.35 -11.86 -13.94
N CYS A 11 -2.61 -11.68 -12.63
CA CYS A 11 -3.72 -11.06 -11.88
C CYS A 11 -3.18 -10.45 -10.57
N PHE A 12 -3.29 -9.14 -10.34
CA PHE A 12 -3.35 -8.64 -8.96
C PHE A 12 -4.81 -8.77 -8.52
N SER A 13 -5.16 -9.94 -7.98
CA SER A 13 -6.44 -10.11 -7.31
C SER A 13 -6.37 -9.24 -6.05
N VAL A 14 -6.97 -8.04 -6.11
CA VAL A 14 -7.29 -7.29 -4.90
C VAL A 14 -8.28 -8.16 -4.14
N LYS A 15 -7.76 -8.98 -3.22
CA LYS A 15 -8.57 -9.57 -2.18
C LYS A 15 -8.98 -8.42 -1.29
N GLU A 16 -10.24 -8.03 -1.40
CA GLU A 16 -10.89 -7.19 -0.41
C GLU A 16 -11.04 -8.05 0.85
N GLU A 17 -10.04 -8.04 1.72
CA GLU A 17 -10.10 -8.70 3.02
C GLU A 17 -10.56 -7.72 4.09
N THR A 18 -11.73 -8.04 4.62
CA THR A 18 -12.43 -7.34 5.68
C THR A 18 -11.80 -7.70 7.04
N LYS A 19 -11.56 -6.65 7.84
CA LYS A 19 -11.39 -6.58 9.32
C LYS A 19 -10.34 -7.51 9.96
N GLN A 20 -9.16 -6.93 10.25
CA GLN A 20 -8.34 -7.34 11.40
C GLN A 20 -8.24 -6.17 12.40
N GLU A 21 -8.83 -6.37 13.56
CA GLU A 21 -8.51 -5.63 14.79
C GLU A 21 -7.27 -6.29 15.37
N GLU A 22 -6.16 -5.55 15.41
CA GLU A 22 -5.00 -5.90 16.22
C GLU A 22 -4.72 -4.72 17.15
N GLU A 23 -4.70 -5.03 18.45
CA GLU A 23 -4.46 -4.13 19.58
C GLU A 23 -3.04 -3.53 19.53
N PRO A 24 -2.84 -2.29 20.02
CA PRO A 24 -1.53 -1.64 20.00
C PRO A 24 -0.59 -2.26 21.04
N ASN A 25 0.42 -3.01 20.59
CA ASN A 25 1.58 -3.33 21.40
C ASN A 25 2.61 -2.19 21.34
N LYS A 26 3.12 -1.87 22.52
CA LYS A 26 3.91 -0.67 22.84
C LYS A 26 5.35 -0.77 22.33
N GLU A 27 5.82 0.40 21.89
CA GLU A 27 7.16 0.98 22.10
C GLU A 27 8.38 0.11 21.78
N ASP A 28 9.07 0.45 20.70
CA ASP A 28 10.53 0.32 20.60
C ASP A 28 11.13 1.72 20.51
N GLU A 29 11.86 2.10 21.57
CA GLU A 29 12.84 3.18 21.57
C GLU A 29 13.86 2.90 20.46
N SER A 30 13.75 3.62 19.35
CA SER A 30 14.77 3.63 18.30
C SER A 30 15.42 5.01 18.29
N ASP A 31 16.72 5.05 18.54
CA ASP A 31 17.66 6.20 18.50
C ASP A 31 17.80 6.85 17.09
N GLY A 32 16.70 6.92 16.35
CA GLY A 32 16.55 7.59 15.08
C GLY A 32 15.08 7.95 14.92
N ASN A 33 14.81 9.23 14.68
CA ASN A 33 13.48 9.87 14.58
C ASN A 33 12.60 9.30 13.46
N PHE A 34 12.23 8.03 13.56
CA PHE A 34 11.28 7.36 12.68
C PHE A 34 9.92 7.34 13.37
N ARG A 35 8.90 7.76 12.64
CA ARG A 35 7.52 7.72 13.12
C ARG A 35 6.88 6.42 12.66
N VAL A 36 6.37 5.66 13.62
CA VAL A 36 5.54 4.50 13.37
C VAL A 36 4.13 4.99 13.05
N PHE A 37 3.57 4.53 11.93
CA PHE A 37 2.19 4.81 11.53
C PHE A 37 1.39 3.51 11.52
N THR A 38 0.19 3.56 12.09
CA THR A 38 -0.78 2.49 11.98
C THR A 38 -1.34 2.43 10.55
N TYR A 39 -1.82 1.24 10.17
CA TYR A 39 -2.53 1.08 8.89
C TYR A 39 -3.71 2.05 8.75
N ARG A 40 -4.46 2.29 9.84
CA ARG A 40 -5.62 3.20 9.84
C ARG A 40 -5.22 4.64 9.55
N GLU A 41 -4.08 5.10 10.06
CA GLU A 41 -3.55 6.43 9.75
C GLU A 41 -3.20 6.53 8.26
N LEU A 42 -2.50 5.54 7.71
CA LEU A 42 -2.15 5.49 6.29
C LEU A 42 -3.39 5.44 5.39
N ALA A 43 -4.39 4.64 5.76
CA ALA A 43 -5.66 4.55 5.05
C ALA A 43 -6.40 5.90 5.08
N SER A 44 -6.53 6.52 6.26
CA SER A 44 -7.16 7.84 6.39
C SER A 44 -6.44 8.90 5.55
N ALA A 45 -5.11 8.93 5.62
CA ALA A 45 -4.24 9.85 4.88
C ALA A 45 -4.34 9.73 3.35
N THR A 46 -4.75 8.57 2.84
CA THR A 46 -4.86 8.28 1.39
C THR A 46 -6.31 8.18 0.88
N ARG A 47 -7.31 8.52 1.71
CA ARG A 47 -8.74 8.26 1.46
C ARG A 47 -9.06 6.79 1.16
N GLY A 48 -8.46 5.89 1.95
CA GLY A 48 -8.60 4.44 1.78
C GLY A 48 -7.86 3.94 0.54
N PHE A 49 -6.66 4.45 0.27
CA PHE A 49 -5.88 4.11 -0.93
C PHE A 49 -6.67 4.35 -2.23
N HIS A 50 -7.43 5.45 -2.28
CA HIS A 50 -8.30 5.77 -3.41
C HIS A 50 -7.48 5.92 -4.71
N PRO A 51 -7.93 5.38 -5.86
CA PRO A 51 -7.19 5.44 -7.12
C PRO A 51 -6.82 6.85 -7.57
N SER A 52 -7.61 7.87 -7.22
CA SER A 52 -7.31 9.27 -7.53
C SER A 52 -6.04 9.80 -6.87
N HIS A 53 -5.53 9.14 -5.83
CA HIS A 53 -4.29 9.50 -5.15
C HIS A 53 -3.10 8.64 -5.54
N LYS A 54 -3.30 7.66 -6.43
CA LYS A 54 -2.22 6.81 -6.90
C LYS A 54 -1.30 7.62 -7.83
N ILE A 55 -0.01 7.62 -7.50
CA ILE A 55 1.04 8.31 -8.26
C ILE A 55 1.70 7.33 -9.23
N GLY A 56 1.79 6.05 -8.88
CA GLY A 56 2.41 5.03 -9.73
C GLY A 56 2.22 3.60 -9.22
N GLU A 57 2.60 2.65 -10.07
CA GLU A 57 2.59 1.21 -9.81
C GLU A 57 3.82 0.56 -10.45
N GLY A 58 4.37 -0.45 -9.79
CA GLY A 58 5.41 -1.31 -10.35
C GLY A 58 5.38 -2.69 -9.70
N GLY A 59 6.40 -3.52 -9.98
CA GLY A 59 6.47 -4.89 -9.46
C GLY A 59 6.54 -5.02 -7.93
N PHE A 60 6.73 -3.92 -7.21
CA PHE A 60 6.82 -3.87 -5.75
C PHE A 60 5.58 -3.26 -5.08
N GLY A 61 4.57 -2.86 -5.85
CA GLY A 61 3.31 -2.33 -5.32
C GLY A 61 2.92 -0.97 -5.92
N SER A 62 2.01 -0.29 -5.21
CA SER A 62 1.43 1.00 -5.60
C SER A 62 1.87 2.11 -4.65
N VAL A 63 2.09 3.30 -5.21
CA VAL A 63 2.48 4.49 -4.46
C VAL A 63 1.33 5.50 -4.46
N TYR A 64 0.98 6.03 -3.30
CA TYR A 64 -0.12 6.97 -3.12
C TYR A 64 0.35 8.28 -2.51
N LYS A 65 -0.29 9.38 -2.91
CA LYS A 65 -0.13 10.69 -2.30
C LYS A 65 -0.99 10.79 -1.04
N VAL A 66 -0.43 11.36 0.02
CA VAL A 66 -1.19 11.77 1.22
C VAL A 66 -1.80 13.16 1.01
N ILE A 67 -3.03 13.36 1.50
CA ILE A 67 -3.73 14.65 1.54
C ILE A 67 -3.44 15.43 2.83
#